data_AF-A0AAU4FDG1-F1
#
_entry.id   AF-A0AAU4FDG1-F1
#
_cell.length_a   1.000
_cell.length_b   1.000
_cell.length_c   1.000
_cell.angle_alpha   90.00
_cell.angle_beta   90.00
_cell.angle_gamma   90.00
#
_symmetry.space_group_name_H-M   'P 1'
#
loop_
_entity.id
_entity.type
_entity.pdbx_description
1 polymer ?
#
loop_
_entity_poly.entity_id
_entity_poly.type
_entity_poly.pdbx_seq_one_letter_code
_entity_poly.pdbx_strand_id
1 'polypeptide(L)'
;MHHKHIVLERAQLGVADVPARELGLDDVGGPLSAYLLRPYLDLSEFVDGPSETTSVEVAFRQLAAPDAPRLMIQTHPGRGLRTALVRESGLPAYGITRARELPERLRTDRWRQLVEWTRARLLPLGQRLRLATLLNTLGLFGETVELFTGRIGDVDSGDGVATALSMQLAIARLRIDPSADTERVNAATLRQAAENDRGDRYVRLGAALTLVVLAAKRRDIEEVRHWREVAESQYDLLDPGAGLPDVLYASTFWRAVCYLPHLLGDRVRTTEELDAAEHHALAFRPRDSTERMVWAANMNPLLETRMRAALDTGDRDGGWARLSQLAELEPLSAKVRIHVGKFHLDDGAPEKALPELRRAITLGAPFTGLSWYLTARCLDRLGDHAGALRAYAEAVRADPASVDARLRIHELAGAADGGLAALPAWAGGSLGEITTRLKAPARTTAKEQAR
;
A
#
# COMPACT_ATOMS: atom_id res chain seq x y z
N MET A 1 24.89 5.36 -5.92
CA MET A 1 25.03 4.15 -6.77
C MET A 1 25.70 2.99 -6.05
N HIS A 2 26.82 3.19 -5.34
CA HIS A 2 27.54 2.11 -4.64
C HIS A 2 26.71 1.41 -3.54
N HIS A 3 25.98 2.16 -2.71
CA HIS A 3 25.11 1.61 -1.66
C HIS A 3 23.95 0.76 -2.20
N LYS A 4 23.22 1.27 -3.21
CA LYS A 4 22.13 0.53 -3.86
C LYS A 4 22.62 -0.79 -4.46
N HIS A 5 23.80 -0.80 -5.07
CA HIS A 5 24.41 -2.02 -5.61
C HIS A 5 24.73 -3.04 -4.52
N ILE A 6 25.32 -2.62 -3.39
CA ILE A 6 25.62 -3.51 -2.26
C ILE A 6 24.33 -4.12 -1.66
N VAL A 7 23.29 -3.29 -1.49
CA VAL A 7 21.98 -3.75 -0.98
C VAL A 7 21.32 -4.72 -1.98
N LEU A 8 21.39 -4.43 -3.28
CA LEU A 8 20.83 -5.30 -4.32
C LEU A 8 21.60 -6.61 -4.47
N GLU A 9 22.93 -6.57 -4.45
CA GLU A 9 23.81 -7.74 -4.55
C GLU A 9 23.59 -8.69 -3.37
N ARG A 10 23.41 -8.15 -2.17
CA ARG A 10 23.14 -8.97 -0.97
C ARG A 10 21.68 -9.41 -0.83
N ALA A 11 20.72 -8.62 -1.34
CA ALA A 11 19.33 -9.07 -1.50
C ALA A 11 19.17 -10.14 -2.60
N GLN A 12 20.07 -10.18 -3.60
CA GLN A 12 20.12 -11.24 -4.62
C GLN A 12 20.58 -12.58 -4.06
N LEU A 13 21.37 -12.61 -2.97
CA LEU A 13 21.89 -13.84 -2.39
C LEU A 13 20.85 -14.69 -1.64
N GLY A 14 19.60 -14.21 -1.48
CA GLY A 14 18.50 -15.01 -0.93
C GLY A 14 18.70 -15.47 0.52
N VAL A 15 19.58 -14.81 1.27
CA VAL A 15 19.83 -15.10 2.68
C VAL A 15 18.75 -14.37 3.49
N ALA A 16 17.91 -15.12 4.20
CA ALA A 16 16.69 -14.62 4.81
C ALA A 16 16.91 -13.68 6.02
N ASP A 17 18.14 -13.55 6.52
CA ASP A 17 18.46 -12.81 7.75
C ASP A 17 19.81 -12.08 7.64
N VAL A 18 20.01 -11.22 6.64
CA VAL A 18 21.19 -10.32 6.67
C VAL A 18 20.83 -9.11 7.53
N PRO A 19 21.42 -8.95 8.74
CA PRO A 19 21.20 -7.77 9.55
C PRO A 19 21.70 -6.52 8.83
N ALA A 20 21.02 -5.39 8.98
CA ALA A 20 21.44 -4.14 8.33
C ALA A 20 22.90 -3.75 8.71
N ARG A 21 23.34 -4.03 9.94
CA ARG A 21 24.75 -3.89 10.37
C ARG A 21 25.76 -4.65 9.50
N GLU A 22 25.41 -5.84 8.99
CA GLU A 22 26.32 -6.61 8.14
C GLU A 22 26.47 -5.98 6.76
N LEU A 23 25.50 -5.15 6.35
CA LEU A 23 25.54 -4.31 5.15
C LEU A 23 26.33 -3.00 5.34
N GLY A 24 26.96 -2.80 6.51
CA GLY A 24 27.62 -1.53 6.86
C GLY A 24 26.63 -0.41 7.18
N LEU A 25 25.39 -0.75 7.54
CA LEU A 25 24.33 0.20 7.90
C LEU A 25 24.22 0.23 9.42
N ASP A 26 25.25 0.77 10.07
CA ASP A 26 25.50 0.64 11.51
C ASP A 26 24.42 1.29 12.41
N ASP A 27 23.59 2.18 11.85
CA ASP A 27 22.59 2.97 12.60
C ASP A 27 21.23 2.27 12.80
N VAL A 28 20.95 1.14 12.13
CA VAL A 28 19.67 0.42 12.31
C VAL A 28 19.95 -1.03 12.69
N GLY A 29 19.79 -1.37 13.97
CA GLY A 29 19.70 -2.77 14.36
C GLY A 29 18.44 -3.41 13.73
N GLY A 30 18.56 -4.61 13.17
CA GLY A 30 17.41 -5.37 12.65
C GLY A 30 17.57 -5.91 11.21
N PRO A 31 16.51 -6.49 10.63
CA PRO A 31 16.48 -7.03 9.28
C PRO A 31 16.52 -5.90 8.23
N LEU A 32 16.84 -6.25 6.98
CA LEU A 32 16.88 -5.29 5.85
C LEU A 32 15.59 -4.47 5.71
N SER A 33 14.42 -5.05 5.99
CA SER A 33 13.13 -4.35 5.96
C SER A 33 13.09 -3.15 6.91
N ALA A 34 13.75 -3.22 8.08
CA ALA A 34 13.83 -2.11 9.03
C ALA A 34 14.61 -0.92 8.47
N TYR A 35 15.63 -1.19 7.66
CA TYR A 35 16.38 -0.15 6.96
C TYR A 35 15.57 0.42 5.79
N LEU A 36 15.05 -0.43 4.90
CA LEU A 36 14.31 0.01 3.71
C LEU A 36 13.05 0.79 4.07
N LEU A 37 12.39 0.45 5.17
CA LEU A 37 11.17 1.09 5.66
C LEU A 37 11.42 2.02 6.85
N ARG A 38 12.68 2.38 7.13
CA ARG A 38 13.07 3.29 8.22
C ARG A 38 12.27 4.60 8.26
N PRO A 39 11.90 5.24 7.14
CA PRO A 39 11.07 6.46 7.18
C PRO A 39 9.73 6.28 7.93
N TYR A 40 9.18 5.06 7.97
CA TYR A 40 8.01 4.76 8.79
C TYR A 40 8.33 4.77 10.29
N LEU A 41 9.52 4.36 10.72
CA LEU A 41 9.87 4.26 12.14
C LEU A 41 10.17 5.63 12.75
N ASP A 42 11.03 6.40 12.12
CA ASP A 42 11.65 7.60 12.71
C ASP A 42 11.71 8.81 11.77
N LEU A 43 11.04 8.75 10.61
CA LEU A 43 11.01 9.79 9.59
C LEU A 43 12.41 10.21 9.10
N SER A 44 13.38 9.29 9.16
CA SER A 44 14.69 9.46 8.51
C SER A 44 14.53 9.75 7.03
N GLU A 45 15.53 10.42 6.46
CA GLU A 45 15.55 10.71 5.03
C GLU A 45 15.47 9.41 4.21
N PHE A 46 14.66 9.44 3.15
CA PHE A 46 14.61 8.33 2.22
C PHE A 46 15.95 8.22 1.45
N VAL A 47 16.60 7.06 1.57
CA VAL A 47 17.85 6.74 0.85
C VAL A 47 17.57 5.79 -0.32
N ASP A 48 17.02 4.62 -0.03
CA ASP A 48 16.58 3.62 -0.99
C ASP A 48 15.49 2.75 -0.32
N GLY A 49 14.56 2.23 -1.11
CA GLY A 49 13.41 1.49 -0.62
C GLY A 49 12.33 1.37 -1.69
N PRO A 50 11.21 0.72 -1.37
CA PRO A 50 10.10 0.61 -2.30
C PRO A 50 9.30 1.92 -2.35
N SER A 51 8.58 2.22 -3.44
CA SER A 51 7.87 3.51 -3.59
C SER A 51 6.84 3.81 -2.51
N GLU A 52 6.40 2.84 -1.72
CA GLU A 52 5.59 3.11 -0.52
C GLU A 52 6.31 4.08 0.44
N THR A 53 7.63 4.04 0.52
CA THR A 53 8.43 4.96 1.37
C THR A 53 8.65 6.33 0.75
N THR A 54 8.63 6.45 -0.59
CA THR A 54 8.78 7.75 -1.24
C THR A 54 7.58 8.66 -0.94
N SER A 55 6.41 8.08 -0.70
CA SER A 55 5.21 8.82 -0.27
C SER A 55 5.39 9.51 1.09
N VAL A 56 6.15 8.90 2.00
CA VAL A 56 6.49 9.51 3.30
C VAL A 56 7.45 10.70 3.11
N GLU A 57 8.49 10.53 2.29
CA GLU A 57 9.46 11.59 1.97
C GLU A 57 8.77 12.79 1.29
N VAL A 58 7.94 12.53 0.28
CA VAL A 58 7.19 13.57 -0.43
C VAL A 58 6.22 14.29 0.51
N ALA A 59 5.50 13.57 1.38
CA ALA A 59 4.59 14.18 2.35
C ALA A 59 5.33 15.11 3.33
N PHE A 60 6.50 14.69 3.82
CA PHE A 60 7.32 15.52 4.70
C PHE A 60 7.81 16.79 4.00
N ARG A 61 8.38 16.67 2.79
CA ARG A 61 8.83 17.83 1.99
C ARG A 61 7.69 18.80 1.71
N GLN A 62 6.51 18.28 1.38
CA GLN A 62 5.31 19.08 1.14
C GLN A 62 4.85 19.80 2.41
N LEU A 63 4.97 19.21 3.60
CA LEU A 63 4.66 19.89 4.86
C LEU A 63 5.71 20.96 5.22
N ALA A 64 6.98 20.67 4.98
CA ALA A 64 8.09 21.59 5.23
C ALA A 64 8.13 22.79 4.27
N ALA A 65 7.55 22.67 3.07
CA ALA A 65 7.46 23.72 2.06
C ALA A 65 5.99 24.07 1.76
N PRO A 66 5.31 24.87 2.61
CA PRO A 66 3.88 25.14 2.49
C PRO A 66 3.48 25.83 1.18
N ASP A 67 4.39 26.64 0.62
CA ASP A 67 4.18 27.40 -0.62
C ASP A 67 4.42 26.58 -1.89
N ALA A 68 4.95 25.35 -1.77
CA ALA A 68 5.17 24.48 -2.91
C ALA A 68 3.82 24.01 -3.50
N PRO A 69 3.71 23.83 -4.84
CA PRO A 69 2.53 23.23 -5.45
C PRO A 69 2.18 21.90 -4.78
N ARG A 70 0.87 21.68 -4.54
CA ARG A 70 0.38 20.44 -3.94
C ARG A 70 0.62 19.27 -4.89
N LEU A 71 1.20 18.20 -4.36
CA LEU A 71 1.40 16.95 -5.10
C LEU A 71 0.42 15.89 -4.61
N MET A 72 -0.10 15.10 -5.54
CA MET A 72 -0.96 13.96 -5.21
C MET A 72 -0.12 12.83 -4.64
N ILE A 73 -0.51 12.34 -3.45
CA ILE A 73 0.05 11.14 -2.83
C ILE A 73 -0.98 10.02 -2.94
N GLN A 74 -0.71 9.05 -3.81
CA GLN A 74 -1.64 7.96 -4.12
C GLN A 74 -1.54 6.80 -3.13
N THR A 75 -0.38 6.61 -2.50
CA THR A 75 -0.07 5.42 -1.71
C THR A 75 -0.14 5.72 -0.23
N HIS A 76 -0.95 4.93 0.48
CA HIS A 76 -1.04 4.97 1.94
C HIS A 76 -0.80 3.56 2.48
N PRO A 77 -0.05 3.42 3.59
CA PRO A 77 0.27 2.12 4.14
C PRO A 77 -0.99 1.37 4.56
N GLY A 78 -0.93 0.03 4.51
CA GLY A 78 -1.94 -0.80 5.15
C GLY A 78 -1.98 -0.56 6.67
N ARG A 79 -3.14 -0.77 7.30
CA ARG A 79 -3.36 -0.60 8.76
C ARG A 79 -2.28 -1.29 9.61
N GLY A 80 -1.79 -2.44 9.17
CA GLY A 80 -0.83 -3.26 9.90
C GLY A 80 0.64 -2.98 9.61
N LEU A 81 0.99 -2.08 8.67
CA LEU A 81 2.37 -1.94 8.21
C LEU A 81 3.34 -1.59 9.35
N ARG A 82 3.06 -0.52 10.11
CA ARG A 82 3.92 -0.11 11.25
C ARG A 82 4.06 -1.24 12.27
N THR A 83 2.94 -1.87 12.63
CA THR A 83 2.93 -2.96 13.62
C THR A 83 3.75 -4.16 13.14
N ALA A 84 3.60 -4.55 11.86
CA ALA A 84 4.38 -5.61 11.26
C ALA A 84 5.88 -5.26 11.25
N LEU A 85 6.23 -4.03 10.85
CA LEU A 85 7.60 -3.55 10.81
C LEU A 85 8.25 -3.51 12.20
N VAL A 86 7.55 -3.02 13.22
CA VAL A 86 8.03 -3.00 14.61
C VAL A 86 8.26 -4.42 15.13
N ARG A 87 7.33 -5.33 14.84
CA ARG A 87 7.46 -6.74 15.24
C ARG A 87 8.63 -7.43 14.55
N GLU A 88 8.76 -7.26 13.23
CA GLU A 88 9.84 -7.87 12.45
C GLU A 88 11.21 -7.29 12.79
N SER A 89 11.28 -5.99 13.06
CA SER A 89 12.55 -5.33 13.41
C SER A 89 13.04 -5.63 14.82
N GLY A 90 12.16 -6.09 15.71
CA GLY A 90 12.49 -6.25 17.14
C GLY A 90 12.72 -4.91 17.84
N LEU A 91 12.16 -3.81 17.32
CA LEU A 91 12.34 -2.46 17.86
C LEU A 91 11.05 -1.94 18.53
N PRO A 92 10.65 -2.48 19.70
CA PRO A 92 9.34 -2.20 20.31
C PRO A 92 9.12 -0.72 20.68
N ALA A 93 10.20 0.06 20.86
CA ALA A 93 10.11 1.49 21.16
C ALA A 93 9.47 2.32 20.03
N TYR A 94 9.41 1.81 18.80
CA TYR A 94 8.71 2.43 17.67
C TYR A 94 7.23 2.00 17.54
N GLY A 95 6.75 1.12 18.43
CA GLY A 95 5.37 0.66 18.53
C GLY A 95 4.43 1.73 19.09
N ILE A 96 4.38 2.88 18.45
CA ILE A 96 3.66 4.07 18.90
C ILE A 96 2.34 4.28 18.13
N THR A 97 1.41 4.98 18.77
CA THR A 97 0.13 5.40 18.17
C THR A 97 0.06 6.90 17.91
N ARG A 98 0.91 7.68 18.60
CA ARG A 98 1.07 9.13 18.39
C ARG A 98 2.54 9.51 18.23
N ALA A 99 2.82 10.54 17.44
CA ALA A 99 4.17 11.01 17.17
C ALA A 99 4.95 11.34 18.45
N ARG A 100 4.27 11.93 19.45
CA ARG A 100 4.86 12.31 20.74
C ARG A 100 5.26 11.13 21.65
N GLU A 101 4.80 9.92 21.35
CA GLU A 101 5.09 8.73 22.16
C GLU A 101 6.49 8.16 21.86
N LEU A 102 7.10 8.51 20.71
CA LEU A 102 8.46 8.06 20.40
C LEU A 102 9.45 8.65 21.43
N PRO A 103 10.31 7.85 22.08
CA PRO A 103 11.30 8.36 23.05
C PRO A 103 12.23 9.40 22.43
N GLU A 104 12.56 10.47 23.18
CA GLU A 104 13.37 11.60 22.69
C GLU A 104 14.69 11.17 22.05
N ARG A 105 15.37 10.19 22.65
CA ARG A 105 16.63 9.62 22.15
C ARG A 105 16.52 8.91 20.79
N LEU A 106 15.32 8.57 20.35
CA LEU A 106 15.04 7.90 19.07
C LEU A 106 14.49 8.86 18.02
N ARG A 107 14.25 10.13 18.37
CA ARG A 107 13.70 11.11 17.43
C ARG A 107 14.82 11.66 16.55
N THR A 108 14.65 11.54 15.25
CA THR A 108 15.40 12.34 14.27
C THR A 108 14.97 13.80 14.36
N ASP A 109 15.73 14.71 13.75
CA ASP A 109 15.36 16.13 13.66
C ASP A 109 14.00 16.32 12.98
N ARG A 110 13.73 15.55 11.90
CA ARG A 110 12.45 15.54 11.20
C ARG A 110 11.32 15.05 12.11
N TRP A 111 11.55 14.05 12.94
CA TRP A 111 10.55 13.57 13.89
C TRP A 111 10.27 14.60 15.00
N ARG A 112 11.30 15.28 15.52
CA ARG A 112 11.09 16.39 16.47
C ARG A 112 10.25 17.48 15.84
N GLN A 113 10.51 17.85 14.59
CA GLN A 113 9.70 18.81 13.85
C GLN A 113 8.24 18.35 13.68
N LEU A 114 8.01 17.06 13.37
CA LEU A 114 6.66 16.48 13.35
C LEU A 114 5.94 16.66 14.69
N VAL A 115 6.62 16.35 15.80
CA VAL A 115 6.04 16.51 17.15
C VAL A 115 5.67 17.97 17.44
N GLU A 116 6.47 18.93 16.99
CA GLU A 116 6.14 20.34 17.14
C GLU A 116 4.93 20.76 16.29
N TRP A 117 4.82 20.26 15.05
CA TRP A 117 3.64 20.49 14.22
C TRP A 117 2.36 19.87 14.79
N THR A 118 2.41 18.67 15.38
CA THR A 118 1.21 18.06 16.01
C THR A 118 0.77 18.78 17.28
N ARG A 119 1.67 19.54 17.91
CA ARG A 119 1.37 20.39 19.08
C ARG A 119 0.91 21.80 18.71
N ALA A 120 1.19 22.24 17.49
CA ALA A 120 0.90 23.60 17.05
C ALA A 120 -0.62 23.88 17.11
N ARG A 121 -0.99 24.86 17.95
CA ARG A 121 -2.40 25.21 18.20
C ARG A 121 -3.06 25.90 17.01
N LEU A 122 -2.27 26.59 16.20
CA LEU A 122 -2.72 27.40 15.06
C LEU A 122 -1.89 27.09 13.81
N LEU A 123 -2.24 26.00 13.11
CA LEU A 123 -1.74 25.74 11.75
C LEU A 123 -2.73 26.29 10.71
N PRO A 124 -2.26 26.96 9.64
CA PRO A 124 -3.08 27.29 8.47
C PRO A 124 -3.70 26.02 7.87
N LEU A 125 -4.88 26.14 7.25
CA LEU A 125 -5.62 24.99 6.73
C LEU A 125 -4.82 24.15 5.72
N GLY A 126 -4.04 24.80 4.84
CA GLY A 126 -3.15 24.11 3.91
C GLY A 126 -2.07 23.27 4.60
N GLN A 127 -1.52 23.76 5.73
CA GLN A 127 -0.58 22.98 6.54
C GLN A 127 -1.27 21.87 7.33
N ARG A 128 -2.51 22.06 7.80
CA ARG A 128 -3.31 20.99 8.41
C ARG A 128 -3.53 19.83 7.44
N LEU A 129 -3.88 20.13 6.18
CA LEU A 129 -3.99 19.14 5.12
C LEU A 129 -2.67 18.37 4.93
N ARG A 130 -1.54 19.08 4.79
CA ARG A 130 -0.23 18.46 4.60
C ARG A 130 0.19 17.61 5.80
N LEU A 131 -0.12 18.04 7.02
CA LEU A 131 0.12 17.29 8.25
C LEU A 131 -0.76 16.02 8.31
N ALA A 132 -2.05 16.13 7.99
CA ALA A 132 -2.93 14.97 7.90
C ALA A 132 -2.42 13.94 6.87
N THR A 133 -1.97 14.40 5.71
CA THR A 133 -1.37 13.55 4.69
C THR A 133 -0.11 12.85 5.19
N LEU A 134 0.80 13.56 5.87
CA LEU A 134 2.02 12.95 6.45
C LEU A 134 1.70 11.93 7.55
N LEU A 135 0.77 12.23 8.45
CA LEU A 135 0.36 11.29 9.49
C LEU A 135 -0.28 10.03 8.88
N ASN A 136 -1.10 10.18 7.85
CA ASN A 136 -1.69 9.07 7.12
C ASN A 136 -0.65 8.24 6.36
N THR A 137 0.33 8.86 5.69
CA THR A 137 1.42 8.12 5.02
C THR A 137 2.34 7.43 6.02
N LEU A 138 2.51 7.95 7.24
CA LEU A 138 3.23 7.29 8.32
C LEU A 138 2.46 6.14 8.97
N GLY A 139 1.15 6.00 8.70
CA GLY A 139 0.26 5.05 9.34
C GLY A 139 -0.23 5.46 10.73
N LEU A 140 -0.10 6.74 11.10
CA LEU A 140 -0.58 7.33 12.35
C LEU A 140 -2.04 7.81 12.23
N PHE A 141 -2.91 6.95 11.69
CA PHE A 141 -4.29 7.29 11.37
C PHE A 141 -5.10 7.78 12.57
N GLY A 142 -4.88 7.20 13.75
CA GLY A 142 -5.55 7.61 14.99
C GLY A 142 -5.26 9.06 15.37
N GLU A 143 -4.00 9.48 15.23
CA GLU A 143 -3.59 10.86 15.51
C GLU A 143 -4.19 11.84 14.47
N THR A 144 -4.28 11.46 13.19
CA THR A 144 -5.00 12.26 12.17
C THR A 144 -6.44 12.54 12.60
N VAL A 145 -7.18 11.50 13.03
CA VAL A 145 -8.58 11.63 13.47
C VAL A 145 -8.68 12.48 14.74
N GLU A 146 -7.80 12.26 15.73
CA GLU A 146 -7.74 13.01 16.99
C GLU A 146 -7.51 14.52 16.74
N LEU A 147 -6.60 14.86 15.82
CA LEU A 147 -6.20 16.25 15.58
C LEU A 147 -7.22 17.07 14.81
N PHE A 148 -7.98 16.47 13.90
CA PHE A 148 -8.78 17.25 12.94
C PHE A 148 -10.28 16.98 12.97
N THR A 149 -10.76 16.01 13.75
CA THR A 149 -12.21 15.84 13.97
C THR A 149 -12.79 17.10 14.62
N GLY A 150 -13.88 17.63 14.05
CA GLY A 150 -14.53 18.85 14.54
C GLY A 150 -13.76 20.14 14.30
N ARG A 151 -12.59 20.10 13.63
CA ARG A 151 -11.74 21.29 13.35
C ARG A 151 -11.76 21.75 11.89
N ILE A 152 -12.77 21.28 11.14
CA ILE A 152 -13.05 21.64 9.75
C ILE A 152 -14.29 22.57 9.69
N GLY A 153 -15.13 22.57 10.73
CA GLY A 153 -16.54 22.99 10.70
C GLY A 153 -16.86 24.48 10.54
N ASP A 154 -15.89 25.36 10.37
CA ASP A 154 -16.12 26.81 10.16
C ASP A 154 -15.54 27.33 8.82
N VAL A 155 -15.03 26.43 7.99
CA VAL A 155 -14.49 26.79 6.66
C VAL A 155 -15.59 26.64 5.62
N ASP A 156 -15.69 27.60 4.70
CA ASP A 156 -16.63 27.52 3.58
C ASP A 156 -16.51 26.15 2.88
N SER A 157 -17.65 25.48 2.73
CA SER A 157 -17.80 24.23 1.99
C SER A 157 -17.29 24.30 0.53
N GLY A 158 -17.05 25.49 -0.01
CA GLY A 158 -16.38 25.73 -1.29
C GLY A 158 -14.84 25.65 -1.26
N ASP A 159 -14.18 25.67 -0.10
CA ASP A 159 -12.72 25.61 -0.02
C ASP A 159 -12.20 24.19 -0.33
N GLY A 160 -11.51 24.06 -1.47
CA GLY A 160 -10.90 22.80 -1.89
C GLY A 160 -9.92 22.22 -0.88
N VAL A 161 -9.28 23.05 -0.04
CA VAL A 161 -8.37 22.57 1.01
C VAL A 161 -9.14 21.92 2.16
N ALA A 162 -10.27 22.49 2.58
CA ALA A 162 -11.14 21.91 3.61
C ALA A 162 -11.73 20.57 3.16
N THR A 163 -12.14 20.51 1.90
CA THR A 163 -12.66 19.28 1.27
C THR A 163 -11.58 18.20 1.22
N ALA A 164 -10.38 18.54 0.77
CA ALA A 164 -9.24 17.61 0.76
C ALA A 164 -8.88 17.11 2.17
N LEU A 165 -8.94 17.96 3.20
CA LEU A 165 -8.68 17.55 4.59
C LEU A 165 -9.77 16.59 5.09
N SER A 166 -11.03 16.82 4.72
CA SER A 166 -12.14 15.91 5.03
C SER A 166 -11.92 14.54 4.40
N MET A 167 -11.41 14.49 3.15
CA MET A 167 -11.03 13.23 2.50
C MET A 167 -9.87 12.53 3.21
N GLN A 168 -8.86 13.25 3.68
CA GLN A 168 -7.78 12.65 4.50
C GLN A 168 -8.32 12.06 5.82
N LEU A 169 -9.32 12.70 6.41
CA LEU A 169 -10.01 12.18 7.60
C LEU A 169 -10.82 10.91 7.30
N ALA A 170 -11.52 10.90 6.17
CA ALA A 170 -12.22 9.71 5.70
C ALA A 170 -11.23 8.53 5.51
N ILE A 171 -10.11 8.75 4.83
CA ILE A 171 -9.05 7.73 4.65
C ILE A 171 -8.58 7.20 6.02
N ALA A 172 -8.26 8.09 6.97
CA ALA A 172 -7.80 7.70 8.30
C ALA A 172 -8.85 6.84 9.04
N ARG A 173 -10.13 7.22 9.00
CA ARG A 173 -11.23 6.46 9.61
C ARG A 173 -11.36 5.07 9.02
N LEU A 174 -11.32 4.92 7.69
CA LEU A 174 -11.37 3.61 7.02
C LEU A 174 -10.20 2.70 7.40
N ARG A 175 -9.02 3.29 7.63
CA ARG A 175 -7.84 2.54 8.04
C ARG A 175 -7.92 2.07 9.49
N ILE A 176 -8.66 2.77 10.34
CA ILE A 176 -8.91 2.38 11.73
C ILE A 176 -10.03 1.33 11.80
N ASP A 177 -11.15 1.62 11.14
CA ASP A 177 -12.39 0.83 11.13
C ASP A 177 -12.91 0.66 9.69
N PRO A 178 -12.63 -0.47 9.03
CA PRO A 178 -13.14 -0.77 7.70
C PRO A 178 -14.56 -1.38 7.76
N SER A 179 -15.42 -0.86 8.63
CA SER A 179 -16.82 -1.30 8.72
C SER A 179 -17.65 -0.74 7.56
N ALA A 180 -18.73 -1.43 7.20
CA ALA A 180 -19.67 -0.97 6.19
C ALA A 180 -20.27 0.42 6.52
N ASP A 181 -20.39 0.76 7.80
CA ASP A 181 -20.91 2.04 8.25
C ASP A 181 -19.91 3.16 7.99
N THR A 182 -18.64 2.94 8.34
CA THR A 182 -17.54 3.87 8.04
C THR A 182 -17.34 4.02 6.52
N GLU A 183 -17.46 2.94 5.75
CA GLU A 183 -17.44 2.99 4.28
C GLU A 183 -18.56 3.89 3.72
N ARG A 184 -19.79 3.79 4.24
CA ARG A 184 -20.92 4.62 3.78
C ARG A 184 -20.70 6.11 4.06
N VAL A 185 -20.24 6.46 5.27
CA VAL A 185 -19.95 7.86 5.65
C VAL A 185 -18.85 8.44 4.75
N ASN A 186 -17.82 7.65 4.46
CA ASN A 186 -16.72 8.09 3.63
C ASN A 186 -17.09 8.21 2.16
N ALA A 187 -17.93 7.30 1.65
CA ALA A 187 -18.50 7.44 0.32
C ALA A 187 -19.29 8.76 0.21
N ALA A 188 -20.12 9.10 1.18
CA ALA A 188 -20.85 10.37 1.19
C ALA A 188 -19.93 11.60 1.14
N THR A 189 -18.82 11.58 1.90
CA THR A 189 -17.80 12.64 1.87
C THR A 189 -17.18 12.78 0.48
N LEU A 190 -16.89 11.67 -0.19
CA LEU A 190 -16.36 11.67 -1.56
C LEU A 190 -17.39 12.20 -2.57
N ARG A 191 -18.67 11.82 -2.45
CA ARG A 191 -19.73 12.30 -3.35
C ARG A 191 -19.84 13.81 -3.31
N GLN A 192 -19.93 14.37 -2.09
CA GLN A 192 -19.95 15.80 -1.87
C GLN A 192 -18.73 16.50 -2.49
N ALA A 193 -17.53 15.91 -2.35
CA ALA A 193 -16.32 16.47 -2.94
C ALA A 193 -16.32 16.43 -4.47
N ALA A 194 -16.78 15.34 -5.08
CA ALA A 194 -16.82 15.16 -6.53
C ALA A 194 -17.83 16.12 -7.20
N GLU A 195 -18.97 16.35 -6.56
CA GLU A 195 -20.09 17.16 -7.06
C GLU A 195 -19.94 18.67 -6.76
N ASN A 196 -18.93 19.07 -5.98
CA ASN A 196 -18.72 20.48 -5.63
C ASN A 196 -18.11 21.27 -6.79
N ASP A 197 -18.95 21.88 -7.63
CA ASP A 197 -18.51 22.68 -8.79
C ASP A 197 -17.60 23.87 -8.47
N ARG A 198 -17.64 24.37 -7.23
CA ARG A 198 -16.77 25.47 -6.77
C ARG A 198 -15.46 24.98 -6.16
N GLY A 199 -15.30 23.67 -5.99
CA GLY A 199 -14.15 23.04 -5.37
C GLY A 199 -12.92 22.97 -6.27
N ASP A 200 -11.78 22.70 -5.65
CA ASP A 200 -10.51 22.46 -6.34
C ASP A 200 -10.62 21.30 -7.34
N ARG A 201 -10.24 21.54 -8.61
CA ARG A 201 -10.40 20.56 -9.70
C ARG A 201 -9.75 19.20 -9.42
N TYR A 202 -8.60 19.17 -8.74
CA TYR A 202 -7.91 17.93 -8.42
C TYR A 202 -8.60 17.16 -7.30
N VAL A 203 -9.17 17.88 -6.34
CA VAL A 203 -9.95 17.28 -5.23
C VAL A 203 -11.23 16.65 -5.77
N ARG A 204 -11.94 17.36 -6.65
CA ARG A 204 -13.15 16.85 -7.31
C ARG A 204 -12.84 15.59 -8.12
N LEU A 205 -11.85 15.67 -9.00
CA LEU A 205 -11.47 14.54 -9.86
C LEU A 205 -10.98 13.36 -9.02
N GLY A 206 -10.09 13.59 -8.06
CA GLY A 206 -9.62 12.54 -7.15
C GLY A 206 -10.75 11.84 -6.39
N ALA A 207 -11.79 12.58 -5.98
CA ALA A 207 -12.97 12.01 -5.34
C ALA A 207 -13.80 11.16 -6.30
N ALA A 208 -14.09 11.65 -7.52
CA ALA A 208 -14.81 10.91 -8.56
C ALA A 208 -14.08 9.61 -8.93
N LEU A 209 -12.76 9.66 -9.15
CA LEU A 209 -11.94 8.48 -9.45
C LEU A 209 -11.95 7.46 -8.30
N THR A 210 -11.93 7.92 -7.06
CA THR A 210 -12.05 7.03 -5.89
C THR A 210 -13.41 6.34 -5.86
N LEU A 211 -14.49 7.07 -6.19
CA LEU A 211 -15.85 6.52 -6.25
C LEU A 211 -16.01 5.48 -7.37
N VAL A 212 -15.42 5.71 -8.55
CA VAL A 212 -15.34 4.71 -9.64
C VAL A 212 -14.73 3.40 -9.10
N VAL A 213 -13.56 3.48 -8.46
CA VAL A 213 -12.85 2.30 -7.94
C VAL A 213 -13.64 1.60 -6.83
N LEU A 214 -14.28 2.35 -5.93
CA LEU A 214 -15.11 1.78 -4.86
C LEU A 214 -16.35 1.07 -5.41
N ALA A 215 -17.04 1.67 -6.38
CA ALA A 215 -18.17 1.06 -7.07
C ALA A 215 -17.75 -0.21 -7.84
N ALA A 216 -16.60 -0.17 -8.51
CA ALA A 216 -16.07 -1.31 -9.22
C ALA A 216 -15.70 -2.49 -8.29
N LYS A 217 -15.17 -2.22 -7.09
CA LYS A 217 -14.94 -3.24 -6.06
C LYS A 217 -16.23 -3.92 -5.58
N ARG A 218 -17.34 -3.16 -5.52
CA ARG A 218 -18.69 -3.70 -5.26
C ARG A 218 -19.32 -4.36 -6.48
N ARG A 219 -18.68 -4.26 -7.66
CA ARG A 219 -19.23 -4.65 -8.96
C ARG A 219 -20.56 -3.96 -9.30
N ASP A 220 -20.74 -2.73 -8.83
CA ASP A 220 -21.91 -1.90 -9.13
C ASP A 220 -21.68 -1.15 -10.45
N ILE A 221 -22.15 -1.73 -11.55
CA ILE A 221 -21.90 -1.20 -12.91
C ILE A 221 -22.59 0.16 -13.12
N GLU A 222 -23.76 0.38 -12.54
CA GLU A 222 -24.50 1.65 -12.69
C GLU A 222 -23.77 2.78 -11.97
N GLU A 223 -23.34 2.54 -10.72
CA GLU A 223 -22.57 3.53 -9.98
C GLU A 223 -21.19 3.78 -10.63
N VAL A 224 -20.54 2.75 -11.21
CA VAL A 224 -19.31 2.94 -12.00
C VAL A 224 -19.55 3.85 -13.20
N ARG A 225 -20.63 3.65 -13.97
CA ARG A 225 -20.96 4.50 -15.13
C ARG A 225 -21.18 5.95 -14.71
N HIS A 226 -21.98 6.16 -13.67
CA HIS A 226 -22.26 7.50 -13.17
C HIS A 226 -20.99 8.26 -12.78
N TRP A 227 -20.12 7.65 -11.95
CA TRP A 227 -18.88 8.34 -11.53
C TRP A 227 -17.85 8.47 -12.65
N ARG A 228 -17.88 7.59 -13.63
CA ARG A 228 -17.06 7.73 -14.85
C ARG A 228 -17.49 8.97 -15.64
N GLU A 229 -18.78 9.19 -15.87
CA GLU A 229 -19.28 10.38 -16.57
C GLU A 229 -18.90 11.67 -15.84
N VAL A 230 -19.06 11.68 -14.50
CA VAL A 230 -18.62 12.81 -13.67
C VAL A 230 -17.11 13.06 -13.83
N ALA A 231 -16.29 12.00 -13.77
CA ALA A 231 -14.85 12.11 -13.94
C ALA A 231 -14.43 12.55 -15.35
N GLU A 232 -15.13 12.10 -16.39
CA GLU A 232 -14.89 12.48 -17.80
C GLU A 232 -15.06 14.00 -17.98
N SER A 233 -16.15 14.58 -17.46
CA SER A 233 -16.38 16.03 -17.52
C SER A 233 -15.29 16.86 -16.82
N GLN A 234 -14.64 16.29 -15.81
CA GLN A 234 -13.58 16.95 -15.04
C GLN A 234 -12.20 16.71 -15.64
N TYR A 235 -12.01 15.56 -16.31
CA TYR A 235 -10.80 15.23 -17.06
C TYR A 235 -10.57 16.20 -18.23
N ASP A 236 -11.64 16.62 -18.91
CA ASP A 236 -11.58 17.58 -20.02
C ASP A 236 -11.03 18.96 -19.62
N LEU A 237 -10.95 19.24 -18.31
CA LEU A 237 -10.39 20.47 -17.75
C LEU A 237 -8.89 20.36 -17.43
N LEU A 238 -8.28 19.18 -17.63
CA LEU A 238 -6.85 18.98 -17.45
C LEU A 238 -6.09 19.43 -18.70
N ASP A 239 -4.91 20.02 -18.48
CA ASP A 239 -3.92 20.27 -19.50
C ASP A 239 -2.65 19.49 -19.16
N PRO A 240 -2.44 18.29 -19.73
CA PRO A 240 -1.22 17.52 -19.51
C PRO A 240 0.08 18.25 -19.88
N GLY A 241 0.01 19.34 -20.66
CA GLY A 241 1.13 20.24 -20.94
C GLY A 241 1.45 21.21 -19.80
N ALA A 242 0.54 21.42 -18.84
CA ALA A 242 0.68 22.39 -17.75
C ALA A 242 1.62 21.92 -16.63
N GLY A 243 1.93 20.61 -16.55
CA GLY A 243 2.94 20.07 -15.64
C GLY A 243 2.53 18.79 -14.93
N LEU A 244 3.33 18.39 -13.93
CA LEU A 244 3.22 17.10 -13.27
C LEU A 244 1.83 16.79 -12.69
N PRO A 245 1.12 17.71 -12.00
CA PRO A 245 -0.20 17.41 -11.44
C PRO A 245 -1.19 16.92 -12.50
N ASP A 246 -1.32 17.62 -13.62
CA ASP A 246 -2.30 17.29 -14.68
C ASP A 246 -1.94 15.95 -15.34
N VAL A 247 -0.65 15.66 -15.54
CA VAL A 247 -0.21 14.35 -16.04
C VAL A 247 -0.60 13.22 -15.08
N LEU A 248 -0.38 13.40 -13.78
CA LEU A 248 -0.70 12.37 -12.79
C LEU A 248 -2.20 12.08 -12.75
N TYR A 249 -3.03 13.13 -12.79
CA TYR A 249 -4.47 12.98 -12.80
C TYR A 249 -4.99 12.42 -14.12
N ALA A 250 -4.42 12.79 -15.27
CA ALA A 250 -4.77 12.21 -16.56
C ALA A 250 -4.44 10.70 -16.61
N SER A 251 -3.24 10.31 -16.16
CA SER A 251 -2.85 8.91 -16.05
C SER A 251 -3.74 8.12 -15.09
N THR A 252 -4.05 8.71 -13.92
CA THR A 252 -4.89 8.08 -12.89
C THR A 252 -6.34 7.97 -13.33
N PHE A 253 -6.85 8.94 -14.09
CA PHE A 253 -8.18 8.94 -14.67
C PHE A 253 -8.38 7.71 -15.55
N TRP A 254 -7.54 7.54 -16.56
CA TRP A 254 -7.63 6.42 -17.48
C TRP A 254 -7.46 5.06 -16.79
N ARG A 255 -6.55 4.98 -15.81
CA ARG A 255 -6.38 3.78 -14.97
C ARG A 255 -7.61 3.45 -14.11
N ALA A 256 -8.39 4.44 -13.71
CA ALA A 256 -9.59 4.24 -12.90
C ALA A 256 -10.82 3.91 -13.76
N VAL A 257 -11.01 4.60 -14.90
CA VAL A 257 -12.20 4.37 -15.74
C VAL A 257 -12.16 3.04 -16.51
N CYS A 258 -10.97 2.43 -16.65
CA CYS A 258 -10.78 1.11 -17.27
C CYS A 258 -11.48 -0.02 -16.51
N TYR A 259 -11.90 0.19 -15.25
CA TYR A 259 -12.71 -0.78 -14.52
C TYR A 259 -14.05 -1.05 -15.22
N LEU A 260 -14.66 -0.06 -15.87
CA LEU A 260 -15.94 -0.24 -16.55
C LEU A 260 -15.84 -1.24 -17.71
N PRO A 261 -15.01 -1.03 -18.75
CA PRO A 261 -14.88 -2.01 -19.83
C PRO A 261 -14.39 -3.37 -19.32
N HIS A 262 -13.51 -3.39 -18.31
CA HIS A 262 -13.06 -4.65 -17.71
C HIS A 262 -14.21 -5.46 -17.08
N LEU A 263 -15.07 -4.80 -16.30
CA LEU A 263 -16.27 -5.44 -15.71
C LEU A 263 -17.27 -5.92 -16.76
N LEU A 264 -17.32 -5.24 -17.92
CA LEU A 264 -18.17 -5.63 -19.05
C LEU A 264 -17.52 -6.71 -19.94
N GLY A 265 -16.28 -7.11 -19.67
CA GLY A 265 -15.53 -8.05 -20.50
C GLY A 265 -15.01 -7.47 -21.82
N ASP A 266 -15.06 -6.14 -21.99
CA ASP A 266 -14.55 -5.44 -23.17
C ASP A 266 -13.02 -5.30 -23.05
N ARG A 267 -12.32 -6.31 -23.56
CA ARG A 267 -10.86 -6.42 -23.48
C ARG A 267 -10.15 -5.35 -24.32
N VAL A 268 -10.70 -5.02 -25.49
CA VAL A 268 -10.11 -4.05 -26.41
C VAL A 268 -10.11 -2.68 -25.76
N ARG A 269 -11.29 -2.22 -25.29
CA ARG A 269 -11.41 -0.92 -24.64
C ARG A 269 -10.64 -0.86 -23.31
N THR A 270 -10.57 -1.96 -22.56
CA THR A 270 -9.74 -2.01 -21.34
C THR A 270 -8.27 -1.73 -21.66
N THR A 271 -7.74 -2.34 -22.74
CA THR A 271 -6.36 -2.12 -23.18
C THR A 271 -6.15 -0.70 -23.70
N GLU A 272 -7.05 -0.19 -24.53
CA GLU A 272 -6.97 1.19 -25.05
C GLU A 272 -6.95 2.24 -23.94
N GLU A 273 -7.85 2.11 -22.94
CA GLU A 273 -7.89 3.03 -21.79
C GLU A 273 -6.61 2.91 -20.95
N LEU A 274 -6.07 1.71 -20.78
CA LEU A 274 -4.79 1.55 -20.09
C LEU A 274 -3.60 2.08 -20.91
N ASP A 275 -3.65 2.04 -22.24
CA ASP A 275 -2.63 2.60 -23.13
C ASP A 275 -2.62 4.13 -23.01
N ALA A 276 -3.80 4.76 -22.93
CA ALA A 276 -3.91 6.18 -22.64
C ALA A 276 -3.31 6.53 -21.26
N ALA A 277 -3.63 5.74 -20.22
CA ALA A 277 -3.08 5.94 -18.88
C ALA A 277 -1.55 5.95 -18.86
N GLU A 278 -0.94 5.02 -19.62
CA GLU A 278 0.50 4.91 -19.74
C GLU A 278 1.12 5.99 -20.62
N HIS A 279 0.47 6.33 -21.73
CA HIS A 279 0.92 7.41 -22.60
C HIS A 279 1.10 8.71 -21.81
N HIS A 280 0.11 9.10 -21.00
CA HIS A 280 0.23 10.27 -20.14
C HIS A 280 1.41 10.16 -19.17
N ALA A 281 1.54 9.04 -18.46
CA ALA A 281 2.62 8.86 -17.49
C ALA A 281 4.01 8.91 -18.15
N LEU A 282 4.18 8.32 -19.33
CA LEU A 282 5.43 8.31 -20.09
C LEU A 282 5.68 9.60 -20.86
N ALA A 283 4.71 10.48 -21.04
CA ALA A 283 4.92 11.80 -21.65
C ALA A 283 5.71 12.73 -20.72
N PHE A 284 5.60 12.54 -19.40
CA PHE A 284 6.27 13.39 -18.42
C PHE A 284 7.73 12.98 -18.20
N ARG A 285 8.60 13.99 -18.02
CA ARG A 285 10.01 13.83 -17.70
C ARG A 285 10.29 14.49 -16.35
N PRO A 286 10.48 13.72 -15.27
CA PRO A 286 10.78 14.28 -13.96
C PRO A 286 12.06 15.11 -13.96
N ARG A 287 11.99 16.33 -13.41
CA ARG A 287 13.06 17.32 -13.41
C ARG A 287 13.93 17.24 -12.15
N ASP A 288 13.34 16.80 -11.05
CA ASP A 288 14.01 16.68 -9.76
C ASP A 288 13.66 15.35 -9.05
N SER A 289 14.21 15.17 -7.84
CA SER A 289 14.00 13.96 -7.04
C SER A 289 12.56 13.80 -6.56
N THR A 290 11.86 14.89 -6.22
CA THR A 290 10.47 14.86 -5.76
C THR A 290 9.53 14.47 -6.90
N GLU A 291 9.70 15.08 -8.07
CA GLU A 291 8.91 14.72 -9.25
C GLU A 291 9.14 13.26 -9.66
N ARG A 292 10.39 12.78 -9.56
CA ARG A 292 10.74 11.39 -9.86
C ARG A 292 10.05 10.42 -8.91
N MET A 293 10.00 10.75 -7.62
CA MET A 293 9.31 9.96 -6.60
C MET A 293 7.81 9.87 -6.87
N VAL A 294 7.16 11.00 -7.17
CA VAL A 294 5.71 11.02 -7.43
C VAL A 294 5.37 10.36 -8.76
N TRP A 295 6.19 10.55 -9.79
CA TRP A 295 6.05 9.84 -11.07
C TRP A 295 6.18 8.33 -10.89
N ALA A 296 7.19 7.85 -10.16
CA ALA A 296 7.36 6.42 -9.88
C ALA A 296 6.18 5.85 -9.07
N ALA A 297 5.68 6.60 -8.09
CA ALA A 297 4.50 6.24 -7.31
C ALA A 297 3.20 6.18 -8.13
N ASN A 298 3.15 6.83 -9.30
CA ASN A 298 2.07 6.66 -10.29
C ASN A 298 2.30 5.47 -11.22
N MET A 299 3.53 5.31 -11.71
CA MET A 299 3.92 4.22 -12.61
C MET A 299 3.71 2.83 -11.98
N ASN A 300 4.00 2.68 -10.68
CA ASN A 300 3.86 1.41 -9.98
C ASN A 300 2.43 0.83 -10.06
N PRO A 301 1.37 1.50 -9.55
CA PRO A 301 0.00 0.98 -9.65
C PRO A 301 -0.52 0.89 -11.09
N LEU A 302 -0.02 1.72 -12.01
CA LEU A 302 -0.34 1.63 -13.43
C LEU A 302 0.19 0.33 -14.04
N LEU A 303 1.48 0.06 -13.92
CA LEU A 303 2.09 -1.17 -14.44
C LEU A 303 1.49 -2.40 -13.78
N GLU A 304 1.18 -2.36 -12.49
CA GLU A 304 0.46 -3.45 -11.81
C GLU A 304 -0.95 -3.68 -12.40
N THR A 305 -1.71 -2.61 -12.65
CA THR A 305 -3.06 -2.72 -13.23
C THR A 305 -2.99 -3.30 -14.66
N ARG A 306 -2.05 -2.82 -15.47
CA ARG A 306 -1.80 -3.34 -16.83
C ARG A 306 -1.40 -4.81 -16.84
N MET A 307 -0.45 -5.17 -15.96
CA MET A 307 -0.01 -6.55 -15.80
C MET A 307 -1.19 -7.47 -15.47
N ARG A 308 -2.04 -7.08 -14.51
CA ARG A 308 -3.22 -7.88 -14.15
C ARG A 308 -4.22 -7.99 -15.29
N ALA A 309 -4.55 -6.87 -15.95
CA ALA A 309 -5.49 -6.87 -17.07
C ALA A 309 -5.01 -7.76 -18.24
N ALA A 310 -3.72 -7.74 -18.56
CA ALA A 310 -3.14 -8.61 -19.58
C ALA A 310 -3.22 -10.09 -19.17
N LEU A 311 -2.83 -10.43 -17.94
CA LEU A 311 -2.91 -11.81 -17.43
C LEU A 311 -4.36 -12.32 -17.37
N ASP A 312 -5.32 -11.51 -16.93
CA ASP A 312 -6.74 -11.85 -16.85
C ASP A 312 -7.36 -12.11 -18.23
N THR A 313 -6.79 -11.53 -19.29
CA THR A 313 -7.23 -11.74 -20.67
C THR A 313 -6.47 -12.86 -21.39
N GLY A 314 -5.45 -13.44 -20.74
CA GLY A 314 -4.60 -14.50 -21.29
C GLY A 314 -3.38 -14.00 -22.08
N ASP A 315 -3.18 -12.69 -22.18
CA ASP A 315 -1.97 -12.09 -22.74
C ASP A 315 -0.80 -12.22 -21.75
N ARG A 316 -0.20 -13.40 -21.72
CA ARG A 316 0.94 -13.69 -20.84
C ARG A 316 2.17 -12.87 -21.17
N ASP A 317 2.46 -12.65 -22.45
CA ASP A 317 3.66 -11.92 -22.89
C ASP A 317 3.54 -10.44 -22.50
N GLY A 318 2.39 -9.82 -22.73
CA GLY A 318 2.11 -8.47 -22.25
C GLY A 318 2.15 -8.39 -20.72
N GLY A 319 1.56 -9.36 -20.03
CA GLY A 319 1.64 -9.47 -18.57
C GLY A 319 3.07 -9.51 -18.04
N TRP A 320 3.93 -10.34 -18.64
CA TRP A 320 5.34 -10.45 -18.29
C TRP A 320 6.14 -9.19 -18.62
N ALA A 321 5.88 -8.57 -19.77
CA ALA A 321 6.56 -7.33 -20.16
C ALA A 321 6.33 -6.23 -19.12
N ARG A 322 5.08 -6.07 -18.64
CA ARG A 322 4.74 -5.07 -17.60
C ARG A 322 5.27 -5.45 -16.23
N LEU A 323 5.25 -6.74 -15.89
CA LEU A 323 5.83 -7.23 -14.64
C LEU A 323 7.35 -7.01 -14.59
N SER A 324 8.05 -7.20 -15.71
CA SER A 324 9.49 -6.97 -15.84
C SER A 324 9.83 -5.49 -15.68
N GLN A 325 9.09 -4.60 -16.35
CA GLN A 325 9.22 -3.15 -16.16
C GLN A 325 8.97 -2.75 -14.70
N LEU A 326 7.96 -3.33 -14.06
CA LEU A 326 7.68 -3.06 -12.65
C LEU A 326 8.81 -3.55 -11.73
N ALA A 327 9.42 -4.71 -12.02
CA ALA A 327 10.56 -5.24 -11.26
C ALA A 327 11.85 -4.43 -11.42
N GLU A 328 12.03 -3.78 -12.58
CA GLU A 328 13.13 -2.83 -12.82
C GLU A 328 12.89 -1.50 -12.09
N LEU A 329 11.65 -1.00 -12.10
CA LEU A 329 11.27 0.23 -11.40
C LEU A 329 11.35 0.07 -9.86
N GLU A 330 10.94 -1.10 -9.36
CA GLU A 330 10.78 -1.39 -7.93
C GLU A 330 11.61 -2.60 -7.47
N PRO A 331 12.95 -2.56 -7.61
CA PRO A 331 13.78 -3.74 -7.36
C PRO A 331 13.83 -4.14 -5.88
N LEU A 332 13.40 -3.25 -4.98
CA LEU A 332 13.37 -3.41 -3.52
C LEU A 332 11.93 -3.57 -2.98
N SER A 333 10.94 -3.83 -3.84
CA SER A 333 9.56 -4.10 -3.41
C SER A 333 9.31 -5.59 -3.24
N ALA A 334 9.01 -6.01 -2.00
CA ALA A 334 8.61 -7.39 -1.71
C ALA A 334 7.35 -7.80 -2.50
N LYS A 335 6.41 -6.87 -2.70
CA LYS A 335 5.18 -7.08 -3.49
C LYS A 335 5.49 -7.44 -4.94
N VAL A 336 6.45 -6.74 -5.55
CA VAL A 336 6.81 -6.96 -6.95
C VAL A 336 7.52 -8.29 -7.12
N ARG A 337 8.40 -8.65 -6.18
CA ARG A 337 9.04 -9.98 -6.14
C ARG A 337 8.02 -11.11 -5.96
N ILE A 338 6.98 -10.90 -5.16
CA ILE A 338 5.84 -11.82 -5.08
C ILE A 338 5.13 -11.97 -6.42
N HIS A 339 4.91 -10.88 -7.16
CA HIS A 339 4.27 -10.96 -8.48
C HIS A 339 5.10 -11.77 -9.46
N VAL A 340 6.43 -11.57 -9.51
CA VAL A 340 7.35 -12.38 -10.34
C VAL A 340 7.30 -13.86 -9.93
N GLY A 341 7.37 -14.14 -8.62
CA GLY A 341 7.27 -15.50 -8.11
C GLY A 341 5.95 -16.18 -8.43
N LYS A 342 4.82 -15.47 -8.30
CA LYS A 342 3.49 -15.97 -8.68
C LYS A 342 3.39 -16.27 -10.17
N PHE A 343 3.89 -15.36 -11.01
CA PHE A 343 3.90 -15.56 -12.47
C PHE A 343 4.61 -16.87 -12.83
N HIS A 344 5.79 -17.13 -12.27
CA HIS A 344 6.52 -18.38 -12.51
C HIS A 344 5.84 -19.62 -11.92
N LEU A 345 5.18 -19.51 -10.75
CA LEU A 345 4.37 -20.61 -10.23
C LEU A 345 3.20 -20.92 -11.17
N ASP A 346 2.49 -19.91 -11.65
CA ASP A 346 1.34 -20.10 -12.55
C ASP A 346 1.79 -20.63 -13.93
N ASP A 347 3.06 -20.41 -14.30
CA ASP A 347 3.72 -21.00 -15.46
C ASP A 347 4.25 -22.43 -15.24
N GLY A 348 4.11 -22.97 -14.03
CA GLY A 348 4.62 -24.31 -13.70
C GLY A 348 6.15 -24.38 -13.60
N ALA A 349 6.82 -23.25 -13.36
CA ALA A 349 8.26 -23.14 -13.19
C ALA A 349 8.64 -22.78 -11.73
N PRO A 350 8.39 -23.67 -10.75
CA PRO A 350 8.68 -23.39 -9.34
C PRO A 350 10.18 -23.11 -9.08
N GLU A 351 11.10 -23.66 -9.87
CA GLU A 351 12.53 -23.42 -9.76
C GLU A 351 12.88 -21.94 -9.99
N LYS A 352 12.14 -21.26 -10.87
CA LYS A 352 12.29 -19.82 -11.14
C LYS A 352 11.57 -18.97 -10.08
N ALA A 353 10.46 -19.47 -9.53
CA ALA A 353 9.70 -18.74 -8.51
C ALA A 353 10.41 -18.67 -7.16
N LEU A 354 11.05 -19.76 -6.74
CA LEU A 354 11.68 -19.89 -5.42
C LEU A 354 12.67 -18.76 -5.07
N PRO A 355 13.65 -18.39 -5.92
CA PRO A 355 14.57 -17.31 -5.59
C PRO A 355 13.89 -15.94 -5.44
N GLU A 356 12.87 -15.65 -6.26
CA GLU A 356 12.13 -14.39 -6.18
C GLU A 356 11.30 -14.29 -4.89
N LEU A 357 10.68 -15.40 -4.48
CA LEU A 357 9.92 -15.47 -3.23
C LEU A 357 10.82 -15.39 -2.00
N ARG A 358 12.02 -15.99 -2.04
CA ARG A 358 13.05 -15.82 -1.00
C ARG A 358 13.51 -14.37 -0.91
N ARG A 359 13.72 -13.70 -2.04
CA ARG A 359 14.03 -12.27 -2.06
C ARG A 359 12.89 -11.43 -1.47
N ALA A 360 11.63 -11.81 -1.71
CA ALA A 360 10.49 -11.15 -1.09
C ALA A 360 10.45 -11.33 0.44
N ILE A 361 10.93 -12.47 0.98
CA ILE A 361 11.12 -12.67 2.43
C ILE A 361 12.20 -11.73 2.96
N THR A 362 13.36 -11.65 2.30
CA THR A 362 14.47 -10.75 2.72
C THR A 362 14.06 -9.27 2.70
N LEU A 363 13.19 -8.86 1.77
CA LEU A 363 12.63 -7.51 1.71
C LEU A 363 11.57 -7.25 2.79
N GLY A 364 10.91 -8.29 3.30
CA GLY A 364 10.11 -8.29 4.53
C GLY A 364 8.75 -7.58 4.46
N ALA A 365 8.43 -6.85 5.54
CA ALA A 365 7.12 -6.24 5.77
C ALA A 365 6.54 -5.45 4.57
N PRO A 366 5.20 -5.46 4.41
CA PRO A 366 4.22 -6.21 5.18
C PRO A 366 3.99 -7.63 4.63
N PHE A 367 4.83 -8.10 3.69
CA PHE A 367 4.52 -9.28 2.89
C PHE A 367 5.21 -10.56 3.37
N THR A 368 5.98 -10.52 4.45
CA THR A 368 6.74 -11.66 4.99
C THR A 368 5.92 -12.94 5.11
N GLY A 369 4.71 -12.88 5.70
CA GLY A 369 3.85 -14.06 5.84
C GLY A 369 3.37 -14.62 4.49
N LEU A 370 2.98 -13.76 3.55
CA LEU A 370 2.57 -14.17 2.21
C LEU A 370 3.76 -14.75 1.40
N SER A 371 4.94 -14.16 1.53
CA SER A 371 6.16 -14.64 0.87
C SER A 371 6.54 -16.04 1.38
N TRP A 372 6.51 -16.28 2.70
CA TRP A 372 6.71 -17.61 3.28
C TRP A 372 5.68 -18.63 2.78
N TYR A 373 4.39 -18.25 2.73
CA TYR A 373 3.34 -19.12 2.22
C TYR A 373 3.57 -19.51 0.75
N LEU A 374 3.97 -18.57 -0.10
CA LEU A 374 4.25 -18.83 -1.50
C LEU A 374 5.54 -19.65 -1.68
N THR A 375 6.58 -19.39 -0.87
CA THR A 375 7.78 -20.22 -0.83
C THR A 375 7.45 -21.66 -0.44
N ALA A 376 6.56 -21.86 0.53
CA ALA A 376 6.10 -23.19 0.93
C ALA A 376 5.38 -23.91 -0.22
N ARG A 377 4.45 -23.24 -0.91
CA ARG A 377 3.79 -23.77 -2.12
C ARG A 377 4.80 -24.13 -3.22
N CYS A 378 5.86 -23.34 -3.35
CA CYS A 378 6.92 -23.57 -4.31
C CYS A 378 7.72 -24.83 -3.97
N LEU A 379 8.14 -24.99 -2.71
CA LEU A 379 8.86 -26.17 -2.22
C LEU A 379 8.02 -27.45 -2.34
N ASP A 380 6.72 -27.34 -2.05
CA ASP A 380 5.77 -28.45 -2.18
C ASP A 380 5.68 -28.95 -3.62
N ARG A 381 5.61 -28.04 -4.60
CA ARG A 381 5.65 -28.38 -6.04
C ARG A 381 6.97 -28.96 -6.50
N LEU A 382 8.06 -28.65 -5.80
CA LEU A 382 9.39 -29.23 -6.03
C LEU A 382 9.58 -30.58 -5.33
N GLY A 383 8.58 -31.07 -4.58
CA GLY A 383 8.64 -32.31 -3.81
C GLY A 383 9.37 -32.20 -2.46
N ASP A 384 9.83 -31.01 -2.07
CA ASP A 384 10.41 -30.77 -0.74
C ASP A 384 9.30 -30.49 0.29
N HIS A 385 8.54 -31.53 0.62
CA HIS A 385 7.42 -31.42 1.55
C HIS A 385 7.86 -31.02 2.97
N ALA A 386 9.04 -31.46 3.41
CA ALA A 386 9.60 -31.07 4.71
C ALA A 386 9.99 -29.59 4.75
N GLY A 387 10.60 -29.07 3.68
CA GLY A 387 10.85 -27.64 3.49
C GLY A 387 9.55 -26.84 3.43
N ALA A 388 8.54 -27.33 2.70
CA ALA A 388 7.23 -26.70 2.61
C ALA A 388 6.54 -26.59 3.97
N LEU A 389 6.51 -27.66 4.78
CA LEU A 389 5.95 -27.64 6.13
C LEU A 389 6.63 -26.60 7.04
N ARG A 390 7.96 -26.51 6.98
CA ARG A 390 8.72 -25.48 7.72
C ARG A 390 8.35 -24.07 7.26
N ALA A 391 8.28 -23.84 5.95
CA ALA A 391 7.93 -22.54 5.39
C ALA A 391 6.46 -22.15 5.69
N TYR A 392 5.51 -23.09 5.67
CA TYR A 392 4.14 -22.82 6.12
C TYR A 392 4.10 -22.45 7.61
N ALA A 393 4.91 -23.10 8.45
CA ALA A 393 5.01 -22.73 9.86
C ALA A 393 5.54 -21.30 10.04
N GLU A 394 6.54 -20.88 9.26
CA GLU A 394 7.01 -19.48 9.25
C GLU A 394 5.92 -18.50 8.77
N ALA A 395 5.13 -18.87 7.75
CA ALA A 395 3.99 -18.07 7.33
C ALA A 395 2.98 -17.84 8.47
N VAL A 396 2.69 -18.88 9.26
CA VAL A 396 1.80 -18.79 10.44
C VAL A 396 2.44 -17.98 11.58
N ARG A 397 3.76 -18.05 11.78
CA ARG A 397 4.45 -17.19 12.77
C ARG A 397 4.38 -15.71 12.38
N ALA A 398 4.61 -15.41 11.10
CA ALA A 398 4.56 -14.04 10.57
C ALA A 398 3.14 -13.48 10.50
N ASP A 399 2.16 -14.32 10.12
CA ASP A 399 0.73 -14.01 10.13
C ASP A 399 -0.07 -15.11 10.83
N PRO A 400 -0.29 -14.97 12.15
CA PRO A 400 -1.06 -15.95 12.93
C PRO A 400 -2.50 -16.15 12.44
N ALA A 401 -3.05 -15.20 11.68
CA ALA A 401 -4.40 -15.29 11.12
C ALA A 401 -4.46 -16.04 9.79
N SER A 402 -3.32 -16.49 9.23
CA SER A 402 -3.27 -17.22 7.97
C SER A 402 -3.94 -18.60 8.09
N VAL A 403 -5.19 -18.69 7.64
CA VAL A 403 -5.95 -19.96 7.58
C VAL A 403 -5.36 -20.90 6.54
N ASP A 404 -5.01 -20.37 5.35
CA ASP A 404 -4.51 -21.17 4.24
C ASP A 404 -3.21 -21.92 4.61
N ALA A 405 -2.26 -21.24 5.26
CA ALA A 405 -1.01 -21.87 5.69
C ALA A 405 -1.26 -23.01 6.70
N ARG A 406 -2.19 -22.81 7.63
CA ARG A 406 -2.57 -23.85 8.62
C ARG A 406 -3.21 -25.05 7.95
N LEU A 407 -4.14 -24.83 7.01
CA LEU A 407 -4.76 -25.92 6.24
C LEU A 407 -3.72 -26.74 5.49
N ARG A 408 -2.76 -26.08 4.82
CA ARG A 408 -1.67 -26.78 4.13
C ARG A 408 -0.77 -27.57 5.07
N ILE A 409 -0.52 -27.07 6.29
CA ILE A 409 0.20 -27.85 7.32
C ILE A 409 -0.57 -29.14 7.65
N HIS A 410 -1.88 -29.06 7.88
CA HIS A 410 -2.70 -30.24 8.17
C HIS A 410 -2.70 -31.26 7.03
N GLU A 411 -2.88 -30.79 5.79
CA GLU A 411 -2.89 -31.63 4.59
C GLU A 411 -1.55 -32.35 4.39
N LEU A 412 -0.43 -31.63 4.52
CA LEU A 412 0.89 -32.15 4.18
C LEU A 412 1.54 -32.96 5.31
N ALA A 413 1.27 -32.62 6.58
CA ALA A 413 1.81 -33.34 7.72
C ALA A 413 1.07 -34.66 8.01
N GLY A 414 -0.15 -34.85 7.49
CA GLY A 414 -0.85 -36.14 7.53
C GLY A 414 -0.10 -37.26 6.79
N ALA A 415 0.88 -36.91 5.95
CA ALA A 415 1.76 -37.82 5.22
C ALA A 415 3.22 -37.81 5.71
N ALA A 416 3.55 -37.06 6.78
CA ALA A 416 4.92 -36.84 7.23
C ALA A 416 5.25 -37.59 8.53
N ASP A 417 6.38 -38.30 8.56
CA ASP A 417 6.90 -38.99 9.76
C ASP A 417 7.83 -38.08 10.60
N GLY A 418 8.01 -38.43 11.89
CA GLY A 418 9.03 -37.84 12.77
C GLY A 418 8.64 -36.52 13.46
N GLY A 419 9.64 -35.65 13.71
CA GLY A 419 9.50 -34.44 14.53
C GLY A 419 8.52 -33.35 14.03
N LEU A 420 7.88 -33.58 12.88
CA LEU A 420 6.86 -32.71 12.28
C LEU A 420 5.42 -33.14 12.66
N ALA A 421 5.24 -34.30 13.31
CA ALA A 421 3.94 -34.83 13.73
C ALA A 421 3.15 -33.91 14.69
N ALA A 422 3.83 -33.01 15.39
CA ALA A 422 3.20 -32.03 16.29
C ALA A 422 2.69 -30.76 15.56
N LEU A 423 3.08 -30.53 14.30
CA LEU A 423 2.71 -29.32 13.56
C LEU A 423 1.21 -29.18 13.32
N PRO A 424 0.44 -30.23 12.97
CA PRO A 424 -1.02 -30.15 12.88
C PRO A 424 -1.67 -29.65 14.17
N ALA A 425 -1.27 -30.19 15.32
CA ALA A 425 -1.84 -29.79 16.61
C ALA A 425 -1.53 -28.31 16.91
N TRP A 426 -0.29 -27.87 16.67
CA TRP A 426 0.12 -26.47 16.83
C TRP A 426 -0.64 -25.53 15.87
N ALA A 427 -0.76 -25.91 14.60
CA ALA A 427 -1.49 -25.14 13.59
C ALA A 427 -3.01 -25.12 13.83
N GLY A 428 -3.56 -26.17 14.46
CA GLY A 428 -4.98 -26.31 14.74
C GLY A 428 -5.45 -25.54 15.99
N GLY A 429 -4.57 -25.30 16.96
CA GLY A 429 -4.92 -24.77 18.30
C GLY A 429 -5.68 -23.45 18.36
N SER A 430 -5.70 -22.67 17.27
CA SER A 430 -6.49 -21.42 17.16
C SER A 430 -7.34 -21.33 15.89
N LEU A 431 -7.39 -22.40 15.06
CA LEU A 431 -8.08 -22.38 13.77
C LEU A 431 -9.60 -22.21 13.95
N GLY A 432 -10.19 -22.87 14.96
CA GLY A 432 -11.61 -22.76 15.28
C GLY A 432 -12.02 -21.33 15.67
N GLU A 433 -11.22 -20.66 16.50
CA GLU A 433 -11.48 -19.28 16.89
C GLU A 433 -11.33 -18.30 15.72
N ILE A 434 -10.27 -18.47 14.91
CA ILE A 434 -10.01 -17.60 13.75
C ILE A 434 -11.10 -17.77 12.70
N THR A 435 -11.46 -19.01 12.35
CA THR A 435 -12.52 -19.29 11.38
C THR A 435 -13.89 -18.81 11.87
N THR A 436 -14.16 -18.91 13.17
CA THR A 436 -15.38 -18.34 13.78
C THR A 436 -15.39 -16.81 13.68
N ARG A 437 -14.25 -16.14 13.94
CA ARG A 437 -14.12 -14.68 13.78
C ARG A 437 -14.26 -14.22 12.32
N LEU A 438 -13.76 -15.01 11.36
CA LEU A 438 -13.88 -14.71 9.93
C LEU A 438 -15.29 -14.98 9.39
N LYS A 439 -16.00 -15.97 9.95
CA LYS A 439 -17.40 -16.28 9.60
C LYS A 439 -18.41 -15.42 10.36
N ALA A 440 -18.01 -14.80 11.46
CA ALA A 440 -18.88 -13.88 12.18
C ALA A 440 -19.18 -12.67 11.27
N PRO A 441 -20.45 -12.38 10.94
CA PRO A 441 -20.78 -11.10 10.32
C PRO A 441 -20.24 -10.01 11.23
N ALA A 442 -19.66 -8.95 10.66
CA ALA A 442 -19.19 -7.79 11.41
C ALA A 442 -20.27 -7.41 12.42
N ARG A 443 -20.01 -7.67 13.72
CA ARG A 443 -21.04 -7.57 14.76
C ARG A 443 -21.60 -6.16 14.72
N THR A 444 -22.82 -6.02 14.21
CA THR A 444 -23.73 -4.91 14.46
C THR A 444 -24.04 -4.92 15.95
N THR A 445 -23.15 -4.33 16.75
CA THR A 445 -23.41 -4.03 18.16
C THR A 445 -24.31 -2.80 18.23
N ALA A 446 -25.55 -2.96 17.75
CA ALA A 446 -26.61 -1.96 17.86
C ALA A 446 -27.86 -2.50 18.58
N LYS A 447 -27.82 -3.71 19.17
CA LYS A 447 -29.02 -4.30 19.80
C LYS A 447 -28.87 -4.95 21.17
N GLU A 448 -27.72 -4.85 21.84
CA GLU A 448 -27.54 -5.42 23.20
C GLU A 448 -27.13 -4.39 24.27
N GLN A 449 -27.53 -3.13 24.11
CA GLN A 449 -27.52 -2.13 25.21
C GLN A 449 -28.89 -1.43 25.38
N ALA A 450 -29.96 -2.08 24.94
CA ALA A 450 -31.33 -1.70 25.29
C ALA A 450 -32.03 -2.90 25.95
N ARG A 451 -31.58 -3.22 27.17
CA ARG A 451 -32.38 -3.90 28.17
C ARG A 451 -32.02 -3.40 29.56
#